data_AF-A0A539D0Y7-F1
#
_entry.id   AF-A0A539D0Y7-F1
#
_cell.length_a   1.000
_cell.length_b   1.000
_cell.length_c   1.000
_cell.angle_alpha   90.00
_cell.angle_beta   90.00
_cell.angle_gamma   90.00
#
_symmetry.space_group_name_H-M   'P 1'
#
loop_
_entity.id
_entity.type
_entity.pdbx_description
1 polymer ?
#
loop_
_entity_poly.entity_id
_entity_poly.type
_entity_poly.pdbx_seq_one_letter_code
_entity_poly.pdbx_strand_id
1 'polypeptide(L)'
;MYRPALFAFVTFALTGCGQAEEPAQKAAPASDAPAPAAATPAPNAAEKTAILATLPAPWNAGDLDNGRRVFARCRSCHTITEGGPNMTGPNLYGIFGQQAGARPGFNYSTALKEAGFIWDGDQLGRWLENPRTFLKGTKMSFAGIPDATDRRDVIAFLKVETGYAPSPQP
;
A
#
# COMPACT_ATOMS: atom_id res chain seq x y z
N MET A 1 -50.43 -47.71 41.32
CA MET A 1 -51.85 -47.34 41.19
C MET A 1 -52.28 -46.58 42.44
N TYR A 2 -52.36 -45.25 42.38
CA TYR A 2 -53.17 -44.38 43.25
C TYR A 2 -53.37 -43.03 42.53
N ARG A 3 -54.61 -42.53 42.51
CA ARG A 3 -55.11 -41.29 41.86
C ARG A 3 -55.14 -40.16 42.92
N PRO A 4 -55.74 -38.98 42.67
CA PRO A 4 -55.35 -37.83 41.83
C PRO A 4 -55.42 -36.50 42.65
N ALA A 5 -55.68 -35.37 41.96
CA ALA A 5 -56.18 -34.06 42.45
C ALA A 5 -55.11 -33.02 42.84
N LEU A 6 -55.25 -31.71 42.62
CA LEU A 6 -56.03 -30.81 41.75
C LEU A 6 -55.54 -29.38 42.12
N PHE A 7 -55.97 -28.35 41.38
CA PHE A 7 -55.85 -26.89 41.66
C PHE A 7 -54.51 -26.23 41.29
N ALA A 8 -54.46 -25.37 40.25
CA ALA A 8 -54.90 -23.96 40.13
C ALA A 8 -53.64 -23.06 40.20
N PHE A 9 -53.34 -22.18 39.26
CA PHE A 9 -53.92 -20.85 38.99
C PHE A 9 -53.26 -20.37 37.67
N VAL A 10 -53.97 -20.07 36.58
CA VAL A 10 -54.65 -18.80 36.22
C VAL A 10 -53.73 -17.55 36.27
N THR A 11 -53.27 -17.20 35.06
CA THR A 11 -53.02 -15.88 34.45
C THR A 11 -52.14 -14.84 35.14
N PHE A 12 -51.07 -14.45 34.43
CA PHE A 12 -50.51 -13.10 34.48
C PHE A 12 -50.65 -12.47 33.09
N ALA A 13 -51.45 -11.42 32.99
CA ALA A 13 -51.50 -10.50 31.86
C ALA A 13 -50.71 -9.24 32.24
N LEU A 14 -50.04 -8.58 31.28
CA LEU A 14 -50.02 -7.12 31.11
C LEU A 14 -49.10 -6.69 29.96
N THR A 15 -49.76 -6.34 28.85
CA THR A 15 -49.54 -5.20 27.95
C THR A 15 -48.26 -4.36 28.14
N GLY A 16 -47.40 -4.34 27.12
CA GLY A 16 -46.29 -3.40 27.00
C GLY A 16 -46.58 -2.29 25.97
N CYS A 17 -46.42 -1.03 26.40
CA CYS A 17 -46.20 0.16 25.58
C CYS A 17 -45.40 1.16 26.42
N GLY A 18 -44.34 1.75 25.85
CA GLY A 18 -43.58 2.83 26.51
C GLY A 18 -42.19 3.03 25.91
N GLN A 19 -42.11 3.91 24.92
CA GLN A 19 -40.87 4.42 24.32
C GLN A 19 -40.06 5.26 25.32
N ALA A 20 -38.74 5.15 25.25
CA ALA A 20 -37.80 6.15 25.76
C ALA A 20 -36.90 6.60 24.58
N GLU A 21 -37.01 7.91 24.27
CA GLU A 21 -36.03 8.76 23.55
C GLU A 21 -34.67 8.75 24.31
N GLU A 22 -33.46 9.01 23.81
CA GLU A 22 -32.84 9.60 22.58
C GLU A 22 -31.30 9.27 22.65
N PRO A 23 -30.36 9.65 21.73
CA PRO A 23 -30.32 10.87 20.93
C PRO A 23 -30.26 10.67 19.41
N ALA A 24 -30.78 11.69 18.74
CA ALA A 24 -30.71 11.93 17.31
C ALA A 24 -29.26 11.91 16.79
N GLN A 25 -29.00 11.00 15.86
CA GLN A 25 -27.81 11.04 15.03
C GLN A 25 -27.99 12.16 14.00
N LYS A 26 -27.39 13.31 14.28
CA LYS A 26 -27.21 14.39 13.31
C LYS A 26 -26.52 13.82 12.08
N ALA A 27 -27.29 13.59 11.02
CA ALA A 27 -26.75 13.20 9.73
C ALA A 27 -25.75 14.28 9.28
N ALA A 28 -24.48 13.90 9.16
CA ALA A 28 -23.52 14.69 8.41
C ALA A 28 -24.01 14.77 6.96
N PRO A 29 -23.91 15.93 6.28
CA PRO A 29 -24.27 16.01 4.88
C PRO A 29 -23.42 15.02 4.09
N ALA A 30 -24.05 14.26 3.20
CA ALA A 30 -23.37 13.47 2.19
C ALA A 30 -22.44 14.42 1.44
N SER A 31 -21.14 14.20 1.60
CA SER A 31 -20.12 14.92 0.87
C SER A 31 -20.21 14.46 -0.59
N ASP A 32 -20.58 15.36 -1.50
CA ASP A 32 -20.44 15.23 -2.96
C ASP A 32 -18.95 15.22 -3.38
N ALA A 33 -18.11 14.51 -2.61
CA ALA A 33 -16.75 14.22 -3.04
C ALA A 33 -16.85 13.25 -4.22
N PRO A 34 -16.23 13.56 -5.38
CA PRO A 34 -16.15 12.60 -6.47
C PRO A 34 -15.57 11.29 -5.93
N ALA A 35 -16.20 10.17 -6.29
CA ALA A 35 -15.63 8.85 -6.01
C ALA A 35 -14.17 8.83 -6.50
N PRO A 36 -13.22 8.27 -5.72
CA PRO A 36 -11.84 8.18 -6.17
C PRO A 36 -11.80 7.49 -7.53
N ALA A 37 -11.06 8.08 -8.47
CA ALA A 37 -10.80 7.47 -9.77
C ALA A 37 -10.37 6.01 -9.54
N ALA A 38 -11.08 5.08 -10.17
CA ALA A 38 -10.88 3.66 -9.94
C ALA A 38 -9.42 3.31 -10.23
N ALA A 39 -8.72 2.76 -9.22
CA ALA A 39 -7.36 2.29 -9.36
C ALA A 39 -7.29 1.21 -10.45
N THR A 40 -6.25 1.23 -11.28
CA THR A 40 -5.98 0.12 -12.20
C THR A 40 -5.78 -1.17 -11.40
N PRO A 41 -6.45 -2.29 -11.76
CA PRO A 41 -6.25 -3.57 -11.11
C PRO A 41 -4.77 -3.99 -11.12
N ALA A 42 -4.31 -4.61 -10.04
CA ALA A 42 -2.96 -5.17 -10.00
C ALA A 42 -2.80 -6.28 -11.05
N PRO A 43 -1.62 -6.42 -11.70
CA PRO A 43 -1.41 -7.44 -12.72
C PRO A 43 -1.64 -8.85 -12.17
N ASN A 44 -2.14 -9.77 -13.01
CA ASN A 44 -2.20 -11.20 -12.72
C ASN A 44 -0.85 -11.89 -12.98
N ALA A 45 -0.71 -13.17 -12.63
CA ALA A 45 0.57 -13.88 -12.74
C ALA A 45 1.16 -13.95 -14.17
N ALA A 46 0.31 -14.12 -15.18
CA ALA A 46 0.74 -14.15 -16.59
C ALA A 46 1.22 -12.77 -17.04
N GLU A 47 0.49 -11.71 -16.67
CA GLU A 47 0.89 -10.33 -16.94
C GLU A 47 2.21 -9.97 -16.25
N LYS A 48 2.41 -10.37 -14.99
CA LYS A 48 3.67 -10.15 -14.27
C LYS A 48 4.86 -10.79 -14.99
N THR A 49 4.68 -12.02 -15.46
CA THR A 49 5.71 -12.75 -16.20
C THR A 49 6.04 -12.05 -17.53
N ALA A 50 5.01 -11.60 -18.26
CA ALA A 50 5.19 -10.86 -19.50
C ALA A 50 5.92 -9.52 -19.27
N ILE A 51 5.50 -8.74 -18.26
CA ILE A 51 6.14 -7.47 -17.91
C ILE A 51 7.61 -7.70 -17.53
N LEU A 52 7.90 -8.67 -16.66
CA LEU A 52 9.26 -9.02 -16.25
C LEU A 52 10.18 -9.29 -17.45
N ALA A 53 9.70 -10.05 -18.43
CA ALA A 53 10.48 -10.38 -19.63
C ALA A 53 10.83 -9.16 -20.50
N THR A 54 10.07 -8.07 -20.42
CA THR A 54 10.32 -6.81 -21.16
C THR A 54 11.27 -5.85 -20.44
N LEU A 55 11.60 -6.10 -19.18
CA LEU A 55 12.46 -5.19 -18.42
C LEU A 55 13.89 -5.19 -18.99
N PRO A 56 14.63 -4.08 -18.87
CA PRO A 56 16.06 -4.11 -19.16
C PRO A 56 16.81 -4.95 -18.12
N ALA A 57 17.93 -5.54 -18.54
CA ALA A 57 18.85 -6.18 -17.61
C ALA A 57 19.35 -5.17 -16.55
N PRO A 58 19.62 -5.60 -15.30
CA PRO A 58 19.50 -6.98 -14.80
C PRO A 58 18.09 -7.34 -14.30
N TRP A 59 17.11 -6.44 -14.42
CA TRP A 59 15.80 -6.59 -13.76
C TRP A 59 14.91 -7.67 -14.39
N ASN A 60 15.10 -7.98 -15.67
CA ASN A 60 14.39 -9.10 -16.33
C ASN A 60 14.72 -10.48 -15.77
N ALA A 61 15.83 -10.61 -15.03
CA ALA A 61 16.23 -11.85 -14.37
C ALA A 61 15.86 -11.88 -12.87
N GLY A 62 15.03 -10.93 -12.40
CA GLY A 62 14.63 -10.86 -11.00
C GLY A 62 13.65 -11.95 -10.59
N ASP A 63 13.81 -12.50 -9.39
CA ASP A 63 12.83 -13.38 -8.75
C ASP A 63 11.73 -12.53 -8.08
N LEU A 64 10.53 -12.53 -8.66
CA LEU A 64 9.40 -11.72 -8.16
C LEU A 64 8.88 -12.19 -6.80
N ASP A 65 9.00 -13.48 -6.47
CA ASP A 65 8.60 -14.00 -5.17
C ASP A 65 9.61 -13.61 -4.10
N ASN A 66 10.91 -13.68 -4.40
CA ASN A 66 11.92 -13.12 -3.51
C ASN A 66 11.72 -11.61 -3.34
N GLY A 67 11.53 -10.87 -4.45
CA GLY A 67 11.28 -9.43 -4.43
C GLY A 67 10.07 -9.04 -3.57
N ARG A 68 8.97 -9.82 -3.65
CA ARG A 68 7.80 -9.65 -2.78
C ARG A 68 8.14 -9.87 -1.30
N ARG A 69 8.94 -10.89 -0.97
CA ARG A 69 9.38 -11.16 0.41
C ARG A 69 10.28 -10.04 0.93
N VAL A 70 11.21 -9.53 0.11
CA VAL A 70 12.08 -8.40 0.46
C VAL A 70 11.24 -7.14 0.67
N PHE A 71 10.25 -6.88 -0.19
CA PHE A 71 9.32 -5.75 -0.06
C PHE A 71 8.48 -5.79 1.23
N ALA A 72 8.33 -6.95 1.88
CA ALA A 72 7.67 -7.03 3.18
C ALA A 72 8.34 -6.15 4.26
N ARG A 73 9.63 -5.79 4.09
CA ARG A 73 10.36 -4.83 4.92
C ARG A 73 9.90 -3.37 4.71
N CYS A 74 9.21 -3.09 3.60
CA CYS A 74 8.79 -1.76 3.16
C CYS A 74 7.28 -1.51 3.39
N ARG A 75 6.47 -2.58 3.37
CA ARG A 75 4.99 -2.50 3.35
C ARG A 75 4.34 -1.81 4.56
N SER A 76 5.05 -1.68 5.68
CA SER A 76 4.56 -0.93 6.85
C SER A 76 4.60 0.58 6.64
N CYS A 77 5.43 1.05 5.71
CA CYS A 77 5.65 2.47 5.44
C CYS A 77 5.18 2.89 4.05
N HIS A 78 5.02 1.97 3.12
CA HIS A 78 4.73 2.29 1.72
C HIS A 78 3.58 1.45 1.16
N THR A 79 2.70 2.12 0.41
CA THR A 79 1.75 1.49 -0.49
C THR A 79 2.32 1.47 -1.91
N ILE A 80 1.86 0.52 -2.74
CA ILE A 80 2.32 0.34 -4.12
C ILE A 80 1.17 0.31 -5.14
N THR A 81 -0.08 0.46 -4.69
CA THR A 81 -1.24 0.48 -5.58
C THR A 81 -1.45 1.87 -6.14
N GLU A 82 -1.94 1.97 -7.38
CA GLU A 82 -2.33 3.25 -7.97
C GLU A 82 -3.36 3.97 -7.09
N GLY A 83 -3.17 5.28 -6.86
CA GLY A 83 -4.03 6.06 -5.98
C GLY A 83 -3.99 5.65 -4.50
N GLY A 84 -3.11 4.72 -4.10
CA GLY A 84 -2.96 4.28 -2.72
C GLY A 84 -2.50 5.41 -1.80
N PRO A 85 -2.86 5.36 -0.50
CA PRO A 85 -2.55 6.44 0.43
C PRO A 85 -1.04 6.53 0.71
N ASN A 86 -0.59 7.75 0.98
CA ASN A 86 0.68 7.97 1.67
C ASN A 86 0.56 7.46 3.13
N MET A 87 1.62 6.83 3.63
CA MET A 87 1.71 6.37 5.02
C MET A 87 2.89 7.07 5.71
N THR A 88 3.68 6.36 6.51
CA THR A 88 4.98 6.86 7.01
C THR A 88 5.91 7.27 5.87
N GLY A 89 5.85 6.57 4.74
CA GLY A 89 6.48 6.91 3.47
C GLY A 89 5.45 7.19 2.37
N PRO A 90 5.86 7.78 1.24
CA PRO A 90 4.96 8.04 0.11
C PRO A 90 4.49 6.76 -0.56
N ASN A 91 3.36 6.82 -1.26
CA ASN A 91 2.98 5.81 -2.24
C ASN A 91 4.04 5.69 -3.36
N LEU A 92 4.38 4.46 -3.72
CA LEU A 92 5.44 4.14 -4.68
C LEU A 92 4.93 3.78 -6.09
N TYR A 93 3.61 3.81 -6.33
CA TYR A 93 3.07 3.52 -7.65
C TYR A 93 3.56 4.55 -8.68
N GLY A 94 4.18 4.14 -9.76
CA GLY A 94 4.73 5.00 -10.82
C GLY A 94 6.03 5.72 -10.42
N ILE A 95 6.77 5.22 -9.43
CA ILE A 95 7.97 5.92 -8.90
C ILE A 95 9.08 6.04 -9.94
N PHE A 96 9.22 5.09 -10.86
CA PHE A 96 10.25 5.10 -11.89
C PHE A 96 10.05 6.26 -12.86
N GLY A 97 11.13 6.98 -13.17
CA GLY A 97 11.13 8.20 -13.99
C GLY A 97 10.75 9.48 -13.23
N GLN A 98 10.41 9.39 -11.94
CA GLN A 98 10.01 10.55 -11.16
C GLN A 98 11.21 11.24 -10.50
N GLN A 99 11.14 12.57 -10.42
CA GLN A 99 12.09 13.37 -9.64
C GLN A 99 11.99 13.01 -8.15
N ALA A 100 13.14 12.81 -7.50
CA ALA A 100 13.20 12.51 -6.08
C ALA A 100 12.61 13.67 -5.24
N GLY A 101 11.81 13.32 -4.24
CA GLY A 101 11.24 14.29 -3.29
C GLY A 101 10.23 15.28 -3.89
N ALA A 102 9.74 15.05 -5.11
CA ALA A 102 8.91 16.03 -5.83
C ALA A 102 7.41 15.70 -5.89
N ARG A 103 6.98 14.49 -5.51
CA ARG A 103 5.55 14.12 -5.61
C ARG A 103 4.69 14.95 -4.64
N PRO A 104 3.55 15.47 -5.09
CA PRO A 104 2.65 16.22 -4.21
C PRO A 104 2.05 15.31 -3.12
N GLY A 105 1.63 15.92 -2.02
CA GLY A 105 0.89 15.22 -0.95
C GLY A 105 1.74 14.44 0.05
N PHE A 106 3.08 14.53 0.00
CA PHE A 106 3.97 13.94 1.00
C PHE A 106 5.04 14.94 1.49
N ASN A 107 5.33 14.94 2.80
CA ASN A 107 6.31 15.84 3.40
C ASN A 107 7.71 15.20 3.46
N TYR A 108 8.47 15.37 2.38
CA TYR A 108 9.83 14.85 2.27
C TYR A 108 10.84 15.51 3.23
N SER A 109 11.99 14.86 3.44
CA SER A 109 13.17 15.51 4.00
C SER A 109 13.69 16.59 3.05
N THR A 110 14.25 17.68 3.58
CA THR A 110 14.97 18.70 2.78
C THR A 110 16.00 18.07 1.87
N ALA A 111 16.84 17.16 2.40
CA ALA A 111 17.84 16.44 1.63
C ALA A 111 17.27 15.73 0.39
N LEU A 112 16.11 15.07 0.51
CA LEU A 112 15.51 14.35 -0.62
C LEU A 112 14.85 15.28 -1.64
N LYS A 113 14.31 16.42 -1.22
CA LYS A 113 13.79 17.46 -2.13
C LYS A 113 14.91 18.08 -2.97
N GLU A 114 16.10 18.22 -2.38
CA GLU A 114 17.27 18.84 -3.00
C GLU A 114 18.19 17.85 -3.72
N ALA A 115 17.86 16.55 -3.68
CA ALA A 115 18.76 15.50 -4.17
C ALA A 115 19.00 15.53 -5.69
N GLY A 116 18.14 16.19 -6.46
CA GLY A 116 18.36 16.47 -7.88
C GLY A 116 18.31 15.26 -8.83
N PHE A 117 18.18 14.02 -8.34
CA PHE A 117 18.16 12.83 -9.18
C PHE A 117 16.73 12.34 -9.52
N ILE A 118 16.65 11.54 -10.58
CA ILE A 118 15.46 10.83 -11.04
C ILE A 118 15.53 9.38 -10.56
N TRP A 119 14.40 8.81 -10.15
CA TRP A 119 14.32 7.40 -9.77
C TRP A 119 14.38 6.48 -10.99
N ASP A 120 15.49 5.76 -11.14
CA ASP A 120 15.60 4.60 -12.03
C ASP A 120 15.98 3.35 -11.22
N GLY A 121 16.26 2.23 -11.91
CA GLY A 121 16.66 0.98 -11.26
C GLY A 121 18.00 1.09 -10.53
N ASP A 122 19.00 1.72 -11.13
CA ASP A 122 20.35 1.81 -10.58
C ASP A 122 20.42 2.78 -9.41
N GLN A 123 19.72 3.90 -9.53
CA GLN A 123 19.56 4.92 -8.50
C GLN A 123 18.79 4.36 -7.30
N LEU A 124 17.73 3.58 -7.54
CA LEU A 124 17.02 2.88 -6.47
C LEU A 124 17.90 1.78 -5.85
N GLY A 125 18.70 1.07 -6.63
CA GLY A 125 19.67 0.09 -6.14
C GLY A 125 20.68 0.69 -5.16
N ARG A 126 21.32 1.80 -5.53
CA ARG A 126 22.26 2.53 -4.65
C ARG A 126 21.58 3.09 -3.41
N TRP A 127 20.37 3.62 -3.56
CA TRP A 127 19.55 4.10 -2.44
C TRP A 127 19.24 2.98 -1.44
N LEU A 128 18.78 1.82 -1.94
CA LEU A 128 18.35 0.71 -1.11
C LEU A 128 19.50 -0.02 -0.42
N GLU A 129 20.73 0.05 -0.95
CA GLU A 129 21.90 -0.56 -0.31
C GLU A 129 22.13 -0.01 1.10
N ASN A 130 22.14 1.33 1.23
CA ASN A 130 22.19 2.02 2.51
C ASN A 130 21.69 3.47 2.35
N PRO A 131 20.41 3.75 2.64
CA PRO A 131 19.84 5.08 2.42
C PRO A 131 20.49 6.19 3.24
N ARG A 132 20.94 5.87 4.46
CA ARG A 132 21.52 6.86 5.39
C ARG A 132 22.89 7.34 4.94
N THR A 133 23.70 6.46 4.36
CA THR A 133 24.99 6.85 3.79
C THR A 133 24.82 7.43 2.39
N PHE A 134 23.89 6.89 1.60
CA PHE A 134 23.59 7.38 0.26
C PHE A 134 23.11 8.84 0.27
N LEU A 135 22.16 9.19 1.14
CA LEU A 135 21.66 10.56 1.28
C LEU A 135 21.53 10.95 2.74
N LYS A 136 22.58 11.58 3.26
CA LYS A 136 22.58 12.14 4.62
C LYS A 136 21.43 13.13 4.78
N GLY A 137 20.70 13.01 5.88
CA GLY A 137 19.53 13.86 6.16
C GLY A 137 18.20 13.33 5.59
N THR A 138 18.19 12.15 4.94
CA THR A 138 16.94 11.47 4.63
C THR A 138 16.15 11.15 5.91
N LYS A 139 14.82 11.30 5.85
CA LYS A 139 13.90 10.87 6.92
C LYS A 139 13.60 9.36 6.87
N MET A 140 14.04 8.65 5.83
CA MET A 140 13.77 7.22 5.70
C MET A 140 14.66 6.42 6.65
N SER A 141 14.09 5.95 7.77
CA SER A 141 14.75 5.20 8.84
C SER A 141 14.95 3.71 8.52
N PHE A 142 15.41 3.41 7.30
CA PHE A 142 15.67 2.04 6.85
C PHE A 142 17.17 1.69 7.00
N ALA A 143 17.46 0.43 7.32
CA ALA A 143 18.83 -0.05 7.45
C ALA A 143 19.53 -0.26 6.09
N GLY A 144 18.76 -0.60 5.05
CA GLY A 144 19.28 -0.96 3.74
C GLY A 144 19.14 -2.45 3.44
N ILE A 145 19.51 -2.83 2.22
CA ILE A 145 19.51 -4.18 1.67
C ILE A 145 20.91 -4.41 1.09
N PRO A 146 21.86 -4.94 1.88
CA PRO A 146 23.25 -5.10 1.43
C PRO A 146 23.42 -6.13 0.31
N ASP A 147 22.57 -7.16 0.30
CA ASP A 147 22.60 -8.20 -0.73
C ASP A 147 22.10 -7.67 -2.09
N ALA A 148 22.92 -7.83 -3.13
CA ALA A 148 22.62 -7.29 -4.46
C ALA A 148 21.49 -8.07 -5.17
N THR A 149 21.33 -9.36 -4.86
CA THR A 149 20.25 -10.19 -5.41
C THR A 149 18.90 -9.74 -4.84
N ASP A 150 18.82 -9.54 -3.52
CA ASP A 150 17.63 -8.99 -2.86
C ASP A 150 17.26 -7.62 -3.44
N ARG A 151 18.26 -6.75 -3.69
CA ARG A 151 18.01 -5.44 -4.33
C ARG A 151 17.48 -5.59 -5.74
N ARG A 152 18.07 -6.46 -6.56
CA ARG A 152 17.61 -6.71 -7.93
C ARG A 152 16.18 -7.21 -7.95
N ASP A 153 15.88 -8.18 -7.10
CA ASP A 153 14.59 -8.84 -7.06
C ASP A 153 13.48 -7.88 -6.57
N VAL A 154 13.75 -7.07 -5.54
CA VAL A 154 12.76 -6.07 -5.08
C VAL A 154 12.54 -4.95 -6.10
N ILE A 155 13.57 -4.56 -6.85
CA ILE A 155 13.44 -3.55 -7.91
C ILE A 155 12.64 -4.11 -9.08
N ALA A 156 12.90 -5.35 -9.50
CA ALA A 156 12.09 -6.03 -10.51
C ALA A 156 10.62 -6.16 -10.07
N PHE A 157 10.39 -6.58 -8.83
CA PHE A 157 9.06 -6.62 -8.22
C PHE A 157 8.36 -5.26 -8.25
N LEU A 158 9.04 -4.18 -7.85
CA LEU A 158 8.47 -2.84 -7.90
C LEU A 158 8.16 -2.42 -9.34
N LYS A 159 9.05 -2.66 -10.32
CA LYS A 159 8.76 -2.34 -11.72
C LYS A 159 7.47 -2.99 -12.19
N VAL A 160 7.31 -4.29 -11.91
CA VAL A 160 6.13 -5.06 -12.29
C VAL A 160 4.85 -4.55 -11.59
N GLU A 161 4.91 -4.21 -10.30
CA GLU A 161 3.71 -3.95 -9.49
C GLU A 161 3.34 -2.44 -9.42
N THR A 162 4.19 -1.55 -9.90
CA THR A 162 4.02 -0.08 -9.77
C THR A 162 3.77 0.63 -11.11
N GLY A 163 3.26 -0.08 -12.12
CA GLY A 163 2.92 0.55 -13.40
C GLY A 163 4.12 1.07 -14.18
N TYR A 164 5.29 0.42 -14.06
CA TYR A 164 6.45 0.77 -14.89
C TYR A 164 6.11 0.54 -16.37
N ALA A 165 6.16 1.62 -17.14
CA ALA A 165 6.24 1.55 -18.59
C ALA A 165 7.72 1.67 -18.98
N PRO A 166 8.29 0.72 -19.74
CA PRO A 166 9.59 0.95 -20.35
C PRO A 166 9.47 2.18 -21.26
N SER A 167 10.28 3.20 -21.02
CA SER A 167 10.40 4.31 -21.98
C SER A 167 10.70 3.70 -23.35
N PRO A 168 10.08 4.20 -24.44
CA PRO A 168 10.48 3.80 -25.78
C PRO A 168 12.00 3.98 -25.87
N GLN A 169 12.72 2.91 -26.17
CA GLN A 169 14.13 3.01 -26.50
C GLN A 169 14.24 3.98 -27.69
N PRO A 170 15.19 4.92 -27.68
CA PRO A 170 15.41 5.80 -28.84
C PRO A 170 15.74 5.01 -30.10
#